data_AF-A0A7C6V648-F1
#
_entry.id   AF-A0A7C6V648-F1
#
_cell.length_a   1.000
_cell.length_b   1.000
_cell.length_c   1.000
_cell.angle_alpha   90.00
_cell.angle_beta   90.00
_cell.angle_gamma   90.00
#
_symmetry.space_group_name_H-M   'P 1'
#
loop_
_entity.id
_entity.type
_entity.pdbx_description
1 polymer ?
#
loop_
_entity_poly.entity_id
_entity_poly.type
_entity_poly.pdbx_seq_one_letter_code
_entity_poly.pdbx_strand_id
1 'polypeptide(L)'
;IASRLENLGLTSQEWQTEPLLINLPSLSCSAAVVLALLHGRMGYFPPILRLRPDTDSLVPRFVVAEILNLQAIRERARGKR
;
A
#
# COMPACT_ATOMS: atom_id res chain seq x y z
N ILE A 1 10.58 11.02 0.75
CA ILE A 1 9.53 9.98 0.97
C ILE A 1 9.45 9.58 2.44
N ALA A 2 10.53 9.13 3.08
CA ALA A 2 10.54 8.77 4.51
C ALA A 2 9.98 9.88 5.44
N SER A 3 10.43 11.12 5.27
CA SER A 3 9.91 12.26 6.04
C SER A 3 8.40 12.49 5.91
N ARG A 4 7.76 12.10 4.80
CA ARG A 4 6.29 12.19 4.65
C ARG A 4 5.57 11.17 5.52
N LEU A 5 6.14 9.97 5.69
CA LEU A 5 5.56 8.93 6.56
C LEU A 5 5.72 9.28 8.04
N GLU A 6 6.83 9.90 8.42
CA GLU A 6 7.07 10.38 9.79
C GLU A 6 6.07 11.46 10.20
N ASN A 7 5.68 12.33 9.26
CA ASN A 7 4.68 13.38 9.48
C ASN A 7 3.25 12.86 9.67
N LEU A 8 2.99 11.56 9.54
CA LEU A 8 1.66 10.98 9.80
C LEU A 8 1.33 10.94 11.30
N GLY A 9 2.31 11.13 12.19
CA GLY A 9 2.09 11.18 13.63
C GLY A 9 1.72 9.84 14.28
N LEU A 10 1.70 8.75 13.50
CA LEU A 10 1.42 7.41 14.00
C LEU A 10 2.56 6.91 14.89
N THR A 11 2.19 6.43 16.07
CA THR A 11 3.06 5.75 17.02
C THR A 11 3.46 4.37 16.50
N SER A 12 4.55 3.81 17.06
CA SER A 12 4.98 2.44 16.72
C SER A 12 3.90 1.40 16.97
N GLN A 13 3.05 1.60 17.99
CA GLN A 13 1.93 0.70 18.28
C GLN A 13 0.88 0.79 17.18
N GLU A 14 0.44 2.01 16.82
CA GLU A 14 -0.56 2.20 15.77
C GLU A 14 -0.11 1.63 14.43
N TRP A 15 1.17 1.78 14.06
CA TRP A 15 1.73 1.15 12.86
C TRP A 15 1.57 -0.37 12.82
N GLN A 16 1.55 -1.03 13.98
CA GLN A 16 1.51 -2.49 14.08
C GLN A 16 0.09 -3.02 14.29
N THR A 17 -0.78 -2.25 14.94
CA THR A 17 -2.12 -2.71 15.36
C THR A 17 -3.26 -2.12 14.54
N GLU A 18 -3.12 -0.91 14.00
CA GLU A 18 -4.22 -0.28 13.27
C GLU A 18 -4.38 -0.89 11.87
N PRO A 19 -5.63 -1.08 11.41
CA PRO A 19 -5.89 -1.53 10.06
C PRO A 19 -5.64 -0.38 9.06
N LEU A 20 -4.45 -0.37 8.45
CA LEU A 20 -4.07 0.65 7.46
C LEU A 20 -4.28 0.17 6.02
N LEU A 21 -4.96 0.98 5.21
CA LEU A 21 -5.11 0.79 3.76
C LEU A 21 -4.31 1.85 3.00
N ILE A 22 -3.45 1.41 2.08
CA ILE A 22 -2.46 2.30 1.46
C ILE A 22 -2.81 2.58 0.00
N ASN A 23 -2.93 3.85 -0.35
CA ASN A 23 -2.91 4.30 -1.74
C ASN A 23 -1.47 4.66 -2.12
N LEU A 24 -0.83 3.85 -2.96
CA LEU A 24 0.57 4.07 -3.33
C LEU A 24 0.73 5.23 -4.32
N PRO A 25 1.88 5.92 -4.31
CA PRO A 25 2.24 6.85 -5.38
C PRO A 25 2.30 6.16 -6.75
N SER A 26 1.87 6.83 -7.81
CA SER A 26 1.85 6.25 -9.16
C SER A 26 3.24 6.00 -9.77
N LEU A 27 4.28 6.68 -9.29
CA LEU A 27 5.66 6.45 -9.75
C LEU A 27 6.22 5.17 -9.10
N SER A 28 6.58 4.19 -9.91
CA SER A 28 7.02 2.85 -9.45
C SER A 28 8.18 2.89 -8.44
N CYS A 29 9.21 3.69 -8.70
CA CYS A 29 10.34 3.85 -7.77
C CYS A 29 9.88 4.39 -6.41
N SER A 30 8.99 5.39 -6.41
CA SER A 30 8.44 5.95 -5.16
C SER A 30 7.57 4.93 -4.43
N ALA A 31 6.73 4.18 -5.14
CA ALA A 31 5.91 3.12 -4.56
C ALA A 31 6.77 2.03 -3.91
N ALA A 32 7.85 1.59 -4.56
CA ALA A 32 8.78 0.61 -4.02
C ALA A 32 9.44 1.11 -2.73
N VAL A 33 9.90 2.36 -2.69
CA VAL A 33 10.47 2.97 -1.48
C VAL A 33 9.45 3.05 -0.35
N VAL A 34 8.20 3.46 -0.63
CA VAL A 34 7.13 3.49 0.37
C VAL A 34 6.86 2.08 0.91
N LEU A 35 6.73 1.08 0.05
CA LEU A 35 6.49 -0.31 0.48
C LEU A 35 7.62 -0.84 1.38
N ALA A 36 8.88 -0.57 1.05
CA ALA A 36 10.01 -0.98 1.89
C ALA A 36 9.96 -0.31 3.27
N LEU A 37 9.66 0.99 3.33
CA LEU A 37 9.57 1.74 4.58
C LEU A 37 8.39 1.32 5.46
N LEU A 38 7.24 1.02 4.84
CA LEU A 38 6.07 0.51 5.54
C LEU A 38 6.30 -0.91 6.05
N HIS A 39 6.88 -1.79 5.21
CA HIS A 39 7.20 -3.16 5.61
C HIS A 39 8.11 -3.21 6.84
N GLY A 40 9.11 -2.30 6.93
CA GLY A 40 9.98 -2.18 8.10
C GLY A 40 9.28 -1.70 9.37
N ARG A 41 8.27 -0.81 9.26
CA ARG A 41 7.51 -0.28 10.42
C ARG A 41 6.44 -1.24 10.91
N MET A 42 5.74 -1.88 9.98
CA MET A 42 4.59 -2.74 10.25
C MET A 42 4.98 -4.20 10.51
N GLY A 43 6.13 -4.65 9.98
CA GLY A 43 6.57 -6.05 10.02
C GLY A 43 5.93 -6.96 8.95
N TYR A 44 4.86 -6.49 8.29
CA TYR A 44 4.13 -7.19 7.24
C TYR A 44 3.84 -6.24 6.06
N PHE A 45 3.45 -6.81 4.91
CA PHE A 45 3.07 -5.98 3.77
C PHE A 45 1.64 -5.46 3.92
N PRO A 46 1.41 -4.13 3.84
CA PRO A 46 0.06 -3.59 3.97
C PRO A 46 -0.82 -3.96 2.76
N PRO A 47 -2.15 -3.98 2.91
CA PRO A 47 -3.06 -3.98 1.76
C PRO A 47 -2.95 -2.66 0.98
N ILE A 48 -3.04 -2.73 -0.34
CA ILE A 48 -2.94 -1.55 -1.21
C ILE A 48 -4.16 -1.40 -2.12
N LEU A 49 -4.50 -0.17 -2.45
CA LEU A 49 -5.47 0.12 -3.50
C LEU A 49 -4.83 -0.10 -4.87
N ARG A 50 -5.53 -0.82 -5.76
CA ARG A 50 -5.28 -0.72 -7.20
C ARG A 50 -6.35 0.16 -7.84
N LEU A 51 -5.91 1.30 -8.35
CA LEU A 51 -6.76 2.21 -9.10
C LEU A 51 -6.76 1.85 -10.59
N ARG A 52 -7.88 2.09 -11.26
CA ARG A 52 -7.99 2.03 -12.72
C ARG A 52 -8.79 3.23 -13.25
N PRO A 53 -8.60 3.65 -14.50
CA PRO A 53 -9.49 4.61 -15.13
C PRO A 53 -10.94 4.11 -15.12
N ASP A 54 -11.86 5.03 -14.92
CA ASP A 54 -13.30 4.83 -15.08
C ASP A 54 -13.67 5.13 -16.54
N THR A 55 -13.81 4.07 -17.35
CA THR A 55 -14.06 4.19 -18.80
C THR A 55 -15.48 4.61 -19.14
N ASP A 56 -16.40 4.53 -18.18
CA ASP A 56 -17.83 4.80 -18.38
C ASP A 56 -18.21 6.22 -17.96
N SER A 57 -17.25 6.99 -17.44
CA SER A 57 -17.45 8.36 -16.96
C SER A 57 -17.08 9.39 -18.03
N LEU A 58 -17.96 10.37 -18.25
CA LEU A 58 -17.70 11.52 -19.11
C LEU A 58 -16.53 12.38 -18.61
N VAL A 59 -16.30 12.41 -17.30
CA VAL A 59 -15.18 13.12 -16.68
C VAL A 59 -14.07 12.12 -16.34
N PRO A 60 -12.81 12.38 -16.73
CA PRO A 60 -11.68 11.52 -16.38
C PRO A 60 -11.56 11.35 -14.86
N ARG A 61 -11.75 10.12 -14.39
CA ARG A 61 -11.59 9.76 -12.98
C ARG A 61 -11.02 8.35 -12.84
N PHE A 62 -10.55 8.05 -11.63
CA PHE A 62 -10.09 6.73 -11.25
C PHE A 62 -11.05 6.12 -10.23
N VAL A 63 -11.24 4.81 -10.34
CA VAL A 63 -12.00 4.00 -9.40
C VAL A 63 -11.11 2.94 -8.77
N VAL A 64 -11.47 2.53 -7.56
CA VAL A 64 -10.84 1.39 -6.90
C VAL A 64 -11.26 0.13 -7.65
N ALA A 65 -10.31 -0.50 -8.34
CA ALA A 65 -10.55 -1.76 -9.03
C ALA A 65 -10.57 -2.92 -8.04
N GLU A 66 -9.65 -2.91 -7.07
CA GLU A 66 -9.51 -3.93 -6.04
C GLU A 66 -8.63 -3.44 -4.89
N ILE A 67 -8.71 -4.15 -3.76
CA ILE A 67 -7.77 -4.07 -2.66
C ILE A 67 -6.85 -5.29 -2.74
N LEU A 68 -5.56 -5.07 -2.98
CA LEU A 68 -4.57 -6.13 -3.09
C LEU A 68 -3.99 -6.45 -1.71
N ASN A 69 -4.16 -7.70 -1.26
CA ASN A 69 -3.52 -8.20 -0.05
C ASN A 69 -2.08 -8.66 -0.36
N LEU A 70 -1.13 -7.75 -0.25
CA LEU A 70 0.28 -8.00 -0.54
C LEU A 70 0.91 -9.03 0.42
N GLN A 71 0.47 -9.07 1.69
CA GLN A 71 0.93 -10.05 2.64
C GLN A 71 0.53 -11.48 2.24
N ALA A 72 -0.73 -11.69 1.86
CA ALA A 72 -1.21 -12.98 1.37
C ALA A 72 -0.49 -13.40 0.07
N ILE A 73 -0.18 -12.46 -0.82
CA ILE A 73 0.62 -12.72 -2.02
C ILE A 73 2.02 -13.22 -1.64
N ARG A 74 2.68 -12.57 -0.67
CA ARG A 74 3.99 -13.01 -0.14
C ARG A 74 3.92 -14.41 0.46
N GLU A 75 2.91 -14.69 1.28
CA GLU A 75 2.74 -15.98 1.93
C GLU A 75 2.54 -17.11 0.91
N ARG A 76 1.67 -16.89 -0.09
CA ARG A 76 1.49 -17.83 -1.21
C ARG A 76 2.79 -18.06 -1.99
N ALA A 77 3.61 -17.03 -2.17
CA ALA A 77 4.90 -17.16 -2.84
C ALA A 77 5.93 -17.95 -2.00
N ARG A 78 5.89 -17.84 -0.66
CA ARG A 78 6.74 -18.64 0.24
C ARG A 78 6.37 -20.12 0.24
N GLY A 79 5.08 -20.44 0.21
CA GLY A 79 4.61 -21.84 0.20
C GLY A 79 4.88 -22.61 -1.10
N LYS A 80 5.40 -21.94 -2.14
CA LYS A 80 5.80 -22.55 -3.42
C LYS A 80 7.29 -22.89 -3.49
N ARG A 81 8.03 -22.77 -2.38
CA ARG A 81 9.45 -23.09 -2.28
C ARG A 81 9.66 -24.50 -1.72
#